data_AF-A0A5J4W5A0-F1
#
_entry.id   AF-A0A5J4W5A0-F1
#
_cell.length_a   1.000
_cell.length_b   1.000
_cell.length_c   1.000
_cell.angle_alpha   90.00
_cell.angle_beta   90.00
_cell.angle_gamma   90.00
#
_symmetry.space_group_name_H-M   'P 1'
#
loop_
_entity.id
_entity.type
_entity.pdbx_description
1 polymer ?
#
loop_
_entity_poly.entity_id
_entity_poly.type
_entity_poly.pdbx_seq_one_letter_code
_entity_poly.pdbx_strand_id
1 'polypeptide(L)'
;MENLNDEIANNTMIYQICSDMCLGSYQITGVIGPDEKNQWWLEYDKSRFIQIPIPEQTRNELYKTIILIRDKSGMTRTELLYAMCLLRKIWAQGSQQINPIVLQTLVVGACIVAQKMIVDGAYPNWWWARQLEVPLECIHSMENKILNALDYKTHVNKEEIETMNRQFHDNK
;
A
#
# COMPACT_ATOMS: atom_id res chain seq x y z
N MET A 1 -11.02 -0.85 22.27
CA MET A 1 -10.89 0.47 21.63
C MET A 1 -9.73 1.28 22.20
N GLU A 2 -9.37 1.17 23.49
CA GLU A 2 -8.19 1.85 24.06
C GLU A 2 -6.85 1.43 23.44
N ASN A 3 -6.65 0.13 23.15
CA ASN A 3 -5.38 -0.40 22.63
C ASN A 3 -5.00 0.10 21.21
N LEU A 4 -5.99 0.45 20.39
CA LEU A 4 -5.75 0.90 19.01
C LEU A 4 -5.28 2.37 18.98
N ASN A 5 -5.75 3.19 19.92
CA ASN A 5 -5.39 4.61 19.97
C ASN A 5 -3.93 4.81 20.42
N ASP A 6 -3.45 4.00 21.38
CA ASP A 6 -2.05 4.04 21.82
C ASP A 6 -1.09 3.46 20.76
N GLU A 7 -1.53 2.45 20.02
CA GLU A 7 -0.76 1.89 18.90
C GLU A 7 -0.68 2.87 17.70
N ILE A 8 -1.76 3.59 17.42
CA ILE A 8 -1.78 4.66 16.41
C ILE A 8 -0.84 5.80 16.79
N ALA A 9 -0.78 6.21 18.06
CA ALA A 9 0.15 7.24 18.52
C ALA A 9 1.62 6.89 18.20
N ASN A 10 2.01 5.63 18.42
CA ASN A 10 3.35 5.14 18.09
C ASN A 10 3.59 4.96 16.58
N ASN A 11 2.52 4.77 15.80
CA ASN A 11 2.57 4.44 14.38
C ASN A 11 1.96 5.53 13.49
N THR A 12 2.00 6.77 13.96
CA THR A 12 1.31 7.92 13.33
C THR A 12 1.60 8.02 11.83
N MET A 13 2.86 7.83 11.41
CA MET A 13 3.24 7.84 9.99
C MET A 13 2.56 6.72 9.18
N ILE A 14 2.53 5.48 9.70
CA ILE A 14 1.90 4.35 9.01
C ILE A 14 0.41 4.59 8.86
N TYR A 15 -0.23 5.12 9.91
CA TYR A 15 -1.65 5.45 9.86
C TYR A 15 -1.95 6.56 8.85
N GLN A 16 -1.14 7.61 8.79
CA GLN A 16 -1.24 8.68 7.78
C GLN A 16 -1.09 8.11 6.36
N ILE A 17 -0.05 7.31 6.12
CA ILE A 17 0.17 6.58 4.85
C ILE A 17 -1.08 5.79 4.44
N CYS A 18 -1.64 5.00 5.36
CA CYS A 18 -2.82 4.18 5.07
C CYS A 18 -4.04 5.05 4.75
N SER A 19 -4.20 6.17 5.44
CA SER A 19 -5.30 7.11 5.24
C SER A 19 -5.19 7.79 3.87
N ASP A 20 -4.01 8.28 3.50
CA ASP A 20 -3.77 8.97 2.23
C ASP A 20 -3.94 8.01 1.04
N MET A 21 -3.36 6.81 1.14
CA MET A 21 -3.49 5.78 0.10
C MET A 21 -4.93 5.31 -0.07
N CYS A 22 -5.64 5.10 1.05
CA CYS A 22 -7.04 4.75 1.01
C CYS A 22 -7.83 5.87 0.33
N LEU A 23 -7.72 7.11 0.80
CA LEU A 23 -8.43 8.25 0.22
C LEU A 23 -8.19 8.37 -1.29
N GLY A 24 -6.93 8.31 -1.72
CA GLY A 24 -6.56 8.36 -3.13
C GLY A 24 -7.25 7.25 -3.93
N SER A 25 -7.29 6.02 -3.40
CA SER A 25 -7.84 4.86 -4.13
C SER A 25 -9.36 4.94 -4.33
N TYR A 26 -10.07 5.70 -3.49
CA TYR A 26 -11.52 5.93 -3.63
C TYR A 26 -11.86 7.22 -4.39
N GLN A 27 -10.89 8.09 -4.64
CA GLN A 27 -11.06 9.32 -5.43
C GLN A 27 -10.83 9.11 -6.94
N ILE A 28 -10.58 7.88 -7.36
CA ILE A 28 -10.41 7.55 -8.78
C ILE A 28 -11.75 7.59 -9.52
N THR A 29 -11.68 7.78 -10.84
CA THR A 29 -12.87 7.67 -11.70
C THR A 29 -13.47 6.27 -11.63
N GLY A 30 -14.81 6.20 -11.53
CA GLY A 30 -15.55 4.94 -11.51
C GLY A 30 -15.87 4.41 -10.12
N VAL A 31 -15.30 4.98 -9.05
CA VAL A 31 -15.74 4.66 -7.69
C VAL A 31 -17.05 5.40 -7.39
N ILE A 32 -18.07 4.66 -6.96
CA ILE A 32 -19.41 5.15 -6.67
C ILE A 32 -19.81 4.69 -5.27
N GLY A 33 -20.29 5.62 -4.44
CA GLY A 33 -20.81 5.32 -3.12
C GLY A 33 -20.64 6.47 -2.12
N PRO A 34 -21.12 6.27 -0.89
CA PRO A 34 -21.92 5.12 -0.46
C PRO A 34 -23.35 5.15 -1.05
N ASP A 35 -23.91 3.98 -1.37
CA ASP A 35 -25.34 3.86 -1.71
C ASP A 35 -26.24 3.80 -0.46
N GLU A 36 -27.56 3.62 -0.65
CA GLU A 36 -28.54 3.53 0.45
C GLU A 36 -28.28 2.37 1.43
N LYS A 37 -27.50 1.36 1.03
CA LYS A 37 -27.10 0.22 1.85
C LYS A 37 -25.68 0.37 2.40
N ASN A 38 -25.09 1.56 2.29
CA ASN A 38 -23.70 1.84 2.66
C ASN A 38 -22.68 0.98 1.88
N GLN A 39 -23.01 0.59 0.64
CA GLN A 39 -22.11 -0.17 -0.23
C GLN A 39 -21.36 0.77 -1.18
N TRP A 40 -20.15 0.36 -1.53
CA TRP A 40 -19.29 1.05 -2.47
C TRP A 40 -19.07 0.16 -3.69
N TRP A 41 -18.98 0.80 -4.85
CA TRP A 41 -18.91 0.13 -6.14
C TRP A 41 -17.78 0.73 -6.98
N LEU A 42 -17.13 -0.11 -7.77
CA LEU A 42 -16.18 0.30 -8.81
C LEU A 42 -16.76 -0.07 -10.17
N GLU A 43 -16.98 0.93 -11.01
CA GLU A 43 -17.29 0.78 -12.43
C GLU A 43 -16.06 0.26 -13.16
N TYR A 44 -16.09 -1.01 -13.54
CA TYR A 44 -15.02 -1.68 -14.28
C TYR A 44 -15.15 -1.42 -15.79
N ASP A 45 -16.39 -1.36 -16.28
CA ASP A 45 -16.77 -0.78 -17.57
C ASP A 45 -18.18 -0.19 -17.47
N LYS A 46 -18.64 0.49 -18.54
CA LYS A 46 -19.95 1.16 -18.62
C LYS A 46 -21.16 0.31 -18.23
N SER A 47 -21.00 -1.01 -18.07
CA SER A 47 -22.06 -1.97 -17.75
C SER A 47 -21.77 -2.87 -16.55
N ARG A 48 -20.54 -2.87 -16.01
CA ARG A 48 -20.09 -3.78 -14.96
C ARG A 48 -19.60 -3.01 -13.74
N PHE A 49 -20.29 -3.26 -12.63
CA PHE A 49 -19.95 -2.74 -11.32
C PHE A 49 -19.47 -3.89 -10.44
N ILE A 50 -18.37 -3.66 -9.73
CA ILE A 50 -17.83 -4.60 -8.75
C ILE A 50 -18.00 -3.97 -7.38
N GLN A 51 -18.57 -4.70 -6.43
CA GLN A 51 -18.64 -4.24 -5.06
C GLN A 51 -17.22 -4.17 -4.48
N ILE A 52 -16.88 -3.03 -3.88
CA ILE A 52 -15.60 -2.82 -3.19
C ILE A 52 -15.84 -2.69 -1.68
N PRO A 53 -14.81 -2.94 -0.85
CA PRO A 53 -14.92 -2.72 0.59
C PRO A 53 -15.29 -1.26 0.90
N ILE A 54 -15.69 -1.00 2.15
CA ILE A 54 -15.87 0.37 2.62
C ILE A 54 -14.50 1.01 2.91
N PRO A 55 -14.32 2.34 2.73
CA PRO A 55 -13.03 3.01 2.94
C PRO A 55 -12.40 2.73 4.30
N GLU A 56 -13.21 2.75 5.37
CA GLU A 56 -12.73 2.46 6.71
C GLU A 56 -12.15 1.05 6.85
N GLN A 57 -12.82 0.05 6.25
CA GLN A 57 -12.33 -1.33 6.26
C GLN A 57 -11.02 -1.45 5.48
N THR A 58 -10.94 -0.88 4.27
CA THR A 58 -9.70 -0.88 3.47
C THR A 58 -8.55 -0.24 4.24
N ARG A 59 -8.75 0.93 4.85
CA ARG A 59 -7.71 1.60 5.65
C ARG A 59 -7.26 0.74 6.83
N ASN A 60 -8.20 0.16 7.57
CA ASN A 60 -7.90 -0.65 8.75
C ASN A 60 -7.17 -1.95 8.40
N GLU A 61 -7.54 -2.61 7.31
CA GLU A 61 -6.85 -3.81 6.79
C GLU A 61 -5.45 -3.47 6.29
N LEU A 62 -5.31 -2.33 5.59
CA LEU A 62 -4.02 -1.85 5.11
C LEU A 62 -3.07 -1.51 6.26
N TYR A 63 -3.58 -0.82 7.28
CA TYR A 63 -2.85 -0.51 8.50
C TYR A 63 -2.33 -1.78 9.18
N LYS A 64 -3.22 -2.74 9.45
CA LYS A 64 -2.84 -4.04 10.04
C LYS A 64 -1.78 -4.76 9.21
N THR A 65 -1.92 -4.73 7.88
CA THR A 65 -0.96 -5.36 6.96
C THR A 65 0.42 -4.70 7.05
N ILE A 66 0.49 -3.37 7.01
CA ILE A 66 1.79 -2.66 7.09
C ILE A 66 2.44 -2.85 8.46
N ILE A 67 1.66 -2.83 9.55
CA ILE A 67 2.17 -3.13 10.89
C ILE A 67 2.75 -4.55 10.95
N LEU A 68 2.01 -5.54 10.44
CA LEU A 68 2.49 -6.92 10.36
C LEU A 68 3.80 -7.02 9.56
N ILE A 69 3.86 -6.39 8.38
CA ILE A 69 5.07 -6.38 7.55
C ILE A 69 6.25 -5.80 8.34
N ARG A 70 6.06 -4.62 8.95
CA ARG A 70 7.11 -3.95 9.73
C ARG A 70 7.59 -4.85 10.86
N ASP A 71 6.68 -5.38 11.67
CA ASP A 71 7.02 -6.15 12.86
C ASP A 71 7.70 -7.48 12.54
N LYS A 72 7.29 -8.14 11.45
CA LYS A 72 7.88 -9.42 11.04
C LYS A 72 9.23 -9.27 10.34
N SER A 73 9.37 -8.24 9.50
CA SER A 73 10.59 -8.06 8.69
C SER A 73 11.64 -7.18 9.37
N GLY A 74 11.25 -6.41 10.40
CA GLY A 74 12.09 -5.35 10.95
C GLY A 74 12.22 -4.15 10.02
N MET A 75 11.28 -3.97 9.09
CA MET A 75 11.33 -2.92 8.06
C MET A 75 11.55 -1.54 8.70
N THR A 76 12.61 -0.89 8.29
CA THR A 76 12.99 0.45 8.72
C THR A 76 12.10 1.51 8.10
N ARG A 77 12.12 2.72 8.67
CA ARG A 77 11.46 3.89 8.09
C ARG A 77 11.92 4.14 6.65
N THR A 78 13.21 3.94 6.36
CA THR A 78 13.77 4.16 5.02
C THR A 78 13.17 3.21 3.99
N GLU A 79 13.06 1.92 4.32
CA GLU A 79 12.42 0.93 3.44
C GLU A 79 10.94 1.25 3.20
N LEU A 80 10.23 1.68 4.25
CA LEU A 80 8.84 2.10 4.11
C LEU A 80 8.70 3.34 3.21
N LEU A 81 9.56 4.35 3.39
CA LEU A 81 9.59 5.54 2.53
C LEU A 81 9.91 5.17 1.08
N TYR A 82 10.82 4.23 0.87
CA TYR A 82 11.15 3.71 -0.46
C TYR A 82 9.93 3.06 -1.10
N ALA A 83 9.22 2.19 -0.38
CA ALA A 83 7.97 1.58 -0.84
C ALA A 83 6.92 2.63 -1.21
N MET A 84 6.78 3.69 -0.42
CA MET A 84 5.88 4.80 -0.73
C MET A 84 6.28 5.56 -1.99
N CYS A 85 7.58 5.73 -2.24
CA CYS A 85 8.07 6.33 -3.47
C CYS A 85 7.74 5.47 -4.69
N LEU A 86 7.84 4.14 -4.58
CA LEU A 86 7.40 3.21 -5.63
C LEU A 86 5.91 3.37 -5.95
N LEU A 87 5.06 3.41 -4.92
CA LEU A 87 3.62 3.60 -5.11
C LEU A 87 3.29 4.97 -5.70
N ARG A 88 4.00 6.03 -5.29
CA ARG A 88 3.85 7.38 -5.86
C ARG A 88 4.22 7.40 -7.34
N LYS A 89 5.22 6.63 -7.79
CA LYS A 89 5.57 6.50 -9.20
C LYS A 89 4.43 5.89 -10.01
N ILE A 90 3.80 4.83 -9.49
CA ILE A 90 2.63 4.21 -10.13
C ILE A 90 1.47 5.21 -10.19
N TRP A 91 1.23 5.92 -9.09
CA TRP A 91 0.18 6.95 -9.05
C TRP A 91 0.36 8.03 -10.10
N ALA A 92 1.61 8.44 -10.34
CA ALA A 92 1.97 9.46 -11.34
C ALA A 92 1.79 8.98 -12.78
N GLN A 93 1.77 7.67 -13.04
CA GLN A 93 1.50 7.10 -14.38
C GLN A 93 0.01 7.07 -14.72
N GLY A 94 -0.88 7.23 -13.73
CA GLY A 94 -2.33 7.31 -13.90
C GLY A 94 -3.07 6.74 -12.69
N SER A 95 -4.04 7.49 -12.17
CA SER A 95 -4.76 7.15 -10.95
C SER A 95 -5.58 5.85 -11.05
N GLN A 96 -5.99 5.42 -12.24
CA GLN A 96 -6.81 4.22 -12.41
C GLN A 96 -6.09 2.91 -12.07
N GLN A 97 -4.75 2.91 -12.00
CA GLN A 97 -4.00 1.71 -11.66
C GLN A 97 -4.12 1.34 -10.17
N ILE A 98 -4.41 2.32 -9.30
CA ILE A 98 -4.53 2.10 -7.86
C ILE A 98 -5.98 2.31 -7.43
N ASN A 99 -6.68 1.20 -7.24
CA ASN A 99 -8.07 1.15 -6.78
C ASN A 99 -8.19 0.31 -5.51
N PRO A 100 -9.34 0.34 -4.82
CA PRO A 100 -9.50 -0.30 -3.52
C PRO A 100 -9.34 -1.83 -3.56
N ILE A 101 -9.55 -2.46 -4.72
CA ILE A 101 -9.39 -3.91 -4.91
C ILE A 101 -7.91 -4.29 -4.92
N VAL A 102 -7.07 -3.50 -5.60
CA VAL A 102 -5.65 -3.83 -5.80
C VAL A 102 -4.70 -3.16 -4.81
N LEU A 103 -5.20 -2.20 -4.02
CA LEU A 103 -4.38 -1.36 -3.15
C LEU A 103 -3.49 -2.17 -2.21
N GLN A 104 -4.07 -3.12 -1.45
CA GLN A 104 -3.30 -3.95 -0.52
C GLN A 104 -2.22 -4.77 -1.24
N THR A 105 -2.56 -5.34 -2.41
CA THR A 105 -1.61 -6.10 -3.23
C THR A 105 -0.43 -5.24 -3.67
N LEU A 106 -0.68 -4.02 -4.13
CA LEU A 106 0.38 -3.10 -4.55
C LEU A 106 1.23 -2.67 -3.36
N VAL A 107 0.63 -2.39 -2.21
CA VAL A 107 1.37 -1.99 -1.01
C VAL A 107 2.28 -3.10 -0.50
N VAL A 108 1.77 -4.34 -0.41
CA VAL A 108 2.58 -5.50 -0.01
C VAL A 108 3.72 -5.70 -1.02
N GLY A 109 3.43 -5.66 -2.32
CA GLY A 109 4.43 -5.76 -3.37
C GLY A 109 5.51 -4.68 -3.27
N ALA A 110 5.12 -3.43 -3.05
CA ALA A 110 6.05 -2.31 -2.90
C ALA A 110 6.97 -2.48 -1.69
N CYS A 111 6.46 -2.97 -0.56
CA CYS A 111 7.28 -3.28 0.62
C CYS A 111 8.31 -4.38 0.33
N ILE A 112 7.91 -5.47 -0.33
CA ILE A 112 8.81 -6.57 -0.71
C ILE A 112 9.91 -6.06 -1.65
N VAL A 113 9.54 -5.30 -2.69
CA VAL A 113 10.50 -4.75 -3.64
C VAL A 113 11.43 -3.75 -2.96
N ALA A 114 10.92 -2.84 -2.13
CA ALA A 114 11.74 -1.88 -1.40
C ALA A 114 12.83 -2.58 -0.59
N GLN A 115 12.46 -3.62 0.18
CA GLN A 115 13.42 -4.39 0.96
C GLN A 115 14.51 -5.02 0.08
N LYS A 116 14.12 -5.63 -1.05
CA LYS A 116 15.07 -6.23 -2.00
C LYS A 116 15.99 -5.22 -2.68
N MET A 117 15.55 -3.98 -2.83
CA MET A 117 16.31 -2.96 -3.53
C MET A 117 17.36 -2.27 -2.67
N ILE A 118 17.16 -2.20 -1.34
CA ILE A 118 18.00 -1.35 -0.47
C ILE A 118 18.64 -2.06 0.72
N VAL A 119 18.38 -3.35 0.90
CA VAL A 119 18.98 -4.15 1.97
C VAL A 119 19.95 -5.18 1.39
N ASP A 120 21.13 -5.32 2.00
CA ASP A 120 22.16 -6.26 1.54
C ASP A 120 21.73 -7.74 1.63
N GLY A 121 20.87 -8.06 2.60
CA GLY A 121 20.34 -9.40 2.86
C GLY A 121 18.82 -9.44 2.77
N ALA A 122 18.28 -9.39 1.55
CA ALA A 122 16.84 -9.41 1.34
C ALA A 122 16.20 -10.78 1.64
N TYR A 123 14.97 -10.77 2.15
CA TYR A 123 14.24 -12.00 2.42
C TYR A 123 13.71 -12.61 1.11
N PRO A 124 13.83 -13.93 0.92
CA PRO A 124 13.27 -14.62 -0.23
C PRO A 124 11.72 -14.67 -0.14
N ASN A 125 11.06 -14.86 -1.27
CA ASN A 125 9.58 -14.83 -1.34
C ASN A 125 8.88 -15.88 -0.49
N TRP A 126 9.49 -17.06 -0.29
CA TRP A 126 8.94 -18.08 0.62
C TRP A 126 8.88 -17.60 2.07
N TRP A 127 9.80 -16.72 2.48
CA TRP A 127 9.80 -16.16 3.82
C TRP A 127 8.61 -15.21 3.99
N TRP A 128 8.37 -14.33 3.00
CA TRP A 128 7.21 -13.43 2.98
C TRP A 128 5.89 -14.19 2.98
N ALA A 129 5.79 -15.24 2.16
CA ALA A 129 4.61 -16.10 2.09
C ALA A 129 4.28 -16.70 3.47
N ARG A 130 5.31 -17.15 4.20
CA ARG A 130 5.17 -17.68 5.55
C ARG A 130 4.74 -16.61 6.56
N GLN A 131 5.29 -15.39 6.50
CA GLN A 131 4.93 -14.34 7.48
C GLN A 131 3.54 -13.75 7.26
N LEU A 132 3.10 -13.70 6.00
CA LEU A 132 1.80 -13.15 5.62
C LEU A 132 0.70 -14.22 5.54
N GLU A 133 1.05 -15.50 5.78
CA GLU A 133 0.13 -16.64 5.74
C GLU A 133 -0.63 -16.75 4.41
N VAL A 134 0.05 -16.46 3.31
CA VAL A 134 -0.49 -16.55 1.94
C VAL A 134 0.31 -17.52 1.09
N PRO A 135 -0.30 -18.11 0.04
CA PRO A 135 0.43 -18.93 -0.93
C PRO A 135 1.63 -18.19 -1.54
N LEU A 136 2.69 -18.93 -1.84
CA LEU A 136 3.90 -18.37 -2.46
C LEU A 136 3.58 -17.69 -3.80
N GLU A 137 2.64 -18.24 -4.55
CA GLU A 137 2.15 -17.72 -5.82
C GLU A 137 1.52 -16.34 -5.66
N CYS A 138 0.86 -16.07 -4.51
CA CYS A 138 0.30 -14.77 -4.20
C CYS A 138 1.43 -13.74 -4.01
N ILE A 139 2.50 -14.08 -3.29
CA ILE A 139 3.66 -13.20 -3.12
C ILE A 139 4.32 -12.91 -4.47
N HIS A 140 4.52 -13.93 -5.31
CA HIS A 140 5.05 -13.74 -6.67
C HIS A 140 4.17 -12.82 -7.51
N SER A 141 2.84 -13.00 -7.41
CA SER A 141 1.88 -12.14 -8.11
C SER A 141 1.93 -10.70 -7.62
N MET A 142 2.00 -10.47 -6.31
CA MET A 142 2.10 -9.13 -5.71
C MET A 142 3.39 -8.41 -6.14
N GLU A 143 4.53 -9.11 -6.08
CA GLU A 143 5.82 -8.59 -6.56
C GLU A 143 5.79 -8.28 -8.07
N ASN A 144 5.32 -9.22 -8.88
CA ASN A 144 5.24 -9.00 -10.33
C ASN A 144 4.30 -7.85 -10.69
N LYS A 145 3.17 -7.70 -10.00
CA LYS A 145 2.23 -6.59 -10.24
C LYS A 145 2.88 -5.24 -10.02
N ILE A 146 3.64 -5.07 -8.92
CA ILE A 146 4.32 -3.80 -8.67
C ILE A 146 5.44 -3.56 -9.68
N LEU A 147 6.22 -4.59 -10.04
CA LEU A 147 7.31 -4.45 -11.01
C LEU A 147 6.78 -4.10 -12.41
N ASN A 148 5.71 -4.75 -12.85
CA ASN A 148 5.05 -4.45 -14.11
C ASN A 148 4.45 -3.05 -14.12
N ALA A 149 3.78 -2.64 -13.04
CA ALA A 149 3.23 -1.28 -12.92
C ALA A 149 4.32 -0.19 -12.92
N LEU A 150 5.56 -0.54 -12.57
CA LEU A 150 6.70 0.37 -12.61
C LEU A 150 7.48 0.32 -13.93
N ASP A 151 7.11 -0.54 -14.89
CA ASP A 151 7.97 -0.91 -16.01
C ASP A 151 9.40 -1.24 -15.55
N TYR A 152 9.52 -1.93 -14.40
CA TYR A 152 10.78 -2.26 -13.73
C TYR A 152 11.65 -1.03 -13.33
N LYS A 153 11.12 0.19 -13.36
CA LYS A 153 11.81 1.42 -12.91
C LYS A 153 11.72 1.55 -11.39
N THR A 154 12.41 0.67 -10.68
CA THR A 154 12.38 0.58 -9.21
C THR A 154 13.35 1.51 -8.50
N HIS A 155 14.31 2.11 -9.21
CA HIS A 155 15.27 3.03 -8.59
C HIS A 155 14.56 4.26 -8.03
N VAL A 156 14.72 4.50 -6.73
CA VAL A 156 14.31 5.72 -6.04
C VAL A 156 15.57 6.45 -5.56
N ASN A 157 15.69 7.73 -5.90
CA ASN A 157 16.83 8.54 -5.50
C ASN A 157 16.64 9.15 -4.10
N LYS A 158 17.72 9.74 -3.55
CA LYS A 158 17.72 10.34 -2.22
C LYS A 158 16.72 11.51 -2.09
N GLU A 159 16.61 12.36 -3.12
CA GLU A 159 15.72 13.53 -3.11
C GLU A 159 14.24 13.13 -3.06
N GLU A 160 13.87 12.04 -3.73
CA GLU A 160 12.53 11.45 -3.68
C GLU A 160 12.19 10.99 -2.25
N ILE A 161 13.11 10.30 -1.58
CA ILE A 161 12.95 9.84 -0.19
C ILE A 161 12.85 11.03 0.77
N GLU A 162 13.70 12.04 0.63
CA GLU A 162 13.66 13.24 1.47
C GLU A 162 12.37 14.03 1.31
N THR A 163 11.89 14.17 0.07
CA THR A 163 10.61 14.82 -0.24
C THR A 163 9.45 14.06 0.41
N MET A 164 9.45 12.72 0.28
CA MET A 164 8.46 11.88 0.94
C MET A 164 8.53 12.01 2.47
N ASN A 165 9.73 12.05 3.04
CA ASN A 165 9.91 12.17 4.48
C ASN A 165 9.40 13.51 5.04
N ARG A 166 9.58 14.61 4.30
CA ARG A 166 9.06 15.95 4.65
C ARG A 166 7.53 15.96 4.70
N GLN A 167 6.86 15.33 3.73
CA GLN A 167 5.40 15.24 3.70
C GLN A 167 4.80 14.60 4.96
N PHE A 168 5.52 13.67 5.61
CA PHE A 168 5.08 13.05 6.87
C PHE A 168 5.60 13.74 8.14
N HIS A 169 6.48 14.75 8.03
CA HIS A 169 6.92 15.56 9.16
C HIS A 169 6.15 16.88 9.26
N ASP A 170 5.82 17.49 8.12
CA ASP A 170 5.20 18.81 8.03
C ASP A 170 3.67 18.78 8.22
N ASN A 171 3.05 17.59 8.28
CA ASN A 171 1.63 17.38 8.60
C ASN A 171 1.36 17.31 10.13
N LYS A 172 2.16 17.99 10.95
CA LYS A 172 1.98 18.14 12.40
C LYS A 172 1.53 19.54 12.77
#